data_AF-A0A7C7P5H8-F1
#
_entry.id   AF-A0A7C7P5H8-F1
#
_cell.length_a   1.000
_cell.length_b   1.000
_cell.length_c   1.000
_cell.angle_alpha   90.00
_cell.angle_beta   90.00
_cell.angle_gamma   90.00
#
_symmetry.space_group_name_H-M   'P 1'
#
loop_
_entity.id
_entity.type
_entity.pdbx_description
1 polymer ?
#
loop_
_entity_poly.entity_id
_entity_poly.type
_entity_poly.pdbx_seq_one_letter_code
_entity_poly.pdbx_strand_id
1 'polypeptide(L)'
;MSNQFKHIDITTLSRTELHALIKEMSSALKQRLENGEDIDTILDEENPFFIFEPFMEPVEFPILVITMINNFQSEIIMATILDALEKGIEKYK
;
A
#
# COMPACT_ATOMS: atom_id res chain seq x y z
N MET A 1 -14.34 -5.43 8.10
CA MET A 1 -14.24 -3.99 7.79
C MET A 1 -13.89 -3.87 6.31
N SER A 2 -14.86 -4.12 5.43
CA SER A 2 -14.57 -4.80 4.15
C SER A 2 -14.97 -3.99 2.91
N ASN A 3 -14.84 -2.66 2.95
CA ASN A 3 -15.15 -1.78 1.80
C ASN A 3 -14.44 -0.41 1.84
N GLN A 4 -13.52 -0.18 2.78
CA GLN A 4 -13.08 1.19 3.11
C GLN A 4 -12.03 1.75 2.15
N PHE A 5 -11.26 0.87 1.47
CA PHE A 5 -10.12 1.30 0.64
C PHE A 5 -10.41 1.34 -0.87
N LYS A 6 -11.49 0.69 -1.34
CA LYS A 6 -11.89 0.62 -2.77
C LYS A 6 -12.15 1.97 -3.44
N HIS A 7 -12.33 3.04 -2.67
CA HIS A 7 -12.68 4.38 -3.18
C HIS A 7 -11.71 5.47 -2.73
N ILE A 8 -10.54 5.12 -2.20
CA ILE A 8 -9.57 6.13 -1.79
C ILE A 8 -8.86 6.67 -3.02
N ASP A 9 -9.08 7.96 -3.30
CA ASP A 9 -8.27 8.71 -4.25
C ASP A 9 -6.99 9.19 -3.56
N ILE A 10 -5.92 8.44 -3.76
CA ILE A 10 -4.63 8.73 -3.13
C ILE A 10 -3.98 10.02 -3.67
N THR A 11 -4.45 10.56 -4.81
CA THR A 11 -3.88 11.79 -5.41
C THR A 11 -4.22 13.06 -4.62
N THR A 12 -5.18 12.95 -3.70
CA THR A 12 -5.64 14.02 -2.80
C THR A 12 -4.96 14.00 -1.44
N LEU A 13 -4.21 12.94 -1.12
CA LEU A 13 -3.61 12.73 0.19
C LEU A 13 -2.25 13.43 0.29
N SER A 14 -1.98 14.01 1.45
CA SER A 14 -0.64 14.47 1.83
C SER A 14 0.29 13.29 2.12
N ARG A 15 1.61 13.54 2.13
CA ARG A 15 2.62 12.54 2.51
C ARG A 15 2.31 11.85 3.84
N THR A 16 1.87 12.60 4.84
CA THR A 16 1.54 12.07 6.16
C THR A 16 0.31 11.16 6.11
N GLU A 17 -0.69 11.51 5.31
CA GLU A 17 -1.89 10.70 5.10
C GLU A 17 -1.58 9.44 4.30
N LEU A 18 -0.75 9.53 3.25
CA LEU A 18 -0.24 8.37 2.52
C LEU A 18 0.53 7.41 3.43
N HIS A 19 1.39 7.95 4.28
CA HIS A 19 2.12 7.15 5.26
C HIS A 19 1.17 6.43 6.22
N ALA A 20 0.21 7.16 6.80
CA ALA A 20 -0.78 6.59 7.69
C ALA A 20 -1.62 5.50 7.00
N LEU A 21 -2.03 5.74 5.76
CA LEU A 21 -2.78 4.79 4.94
C LEU A 21 -1.99 3.49 4.71
N ILE A 22 -0.74 3.58 4.22
CA ILE A 22 0.09 2.40 3.99
C ILE A 22 0.28 1.62 5.29
N LYS A 23 0.48 2.31 6.42
CA LYS A 23 0.64 1.68 7.73
C LYS A 23 -0.63 0.99 8.20
N GLU A 24 -1.80 1.62 8.05
CA GLU A 24 -3.10 1.03 8.39
C GLU A 24 -3.38 -0.21 7.55
N MET A 25 -3.17 -0.12 6.24
CA MET A 25 -3.37 -1.24 5.31
C MET A 25 -2.39 -2.39 5.59
N SER A 26 -1.12 -2.09 5.88
CA SER A 26 -0.12 -3.09 6.26
C SER A 26 -0.51 -3.81 7.56
N SER A 27 -1.00 -3.07 8.55
CA SER A 27 -1.45 -3.65 9.81
C SER A 27 -2.69 -4.53 9.63
N ALA A 28 -3.66 -4.09 8.83
CA ALA A 28 -4.86 -4.86 8.53
C ALA A 28 -4.51 -6.15 7.77
N LEU A 29 -3.62 -6.05 6.77
CA LEU A 29 -3.12 -7.21 6.02
C LEU A 29 -2.40 -8.20 6.94
N LYS A 30 -1.52 -7.70 7.81
CA LYS A 30 -0.80 -8.52 8.78
C LYS A 30 -1.76 -9.28 9.71
N GLN A 31 -2.81 -8.61 10.18
CA GLN A 31 -3.81 -9.24 11.05
C GLN A 31 -4.54 -10.38 10.34
N ARG A 32 -4.92 -10.22 9.06
CA ARG A 32 -5.53 -11.29 8.26
C ARG A 32 -4.59 -12.49 8.11
N LEU A 33 -3.32 -12.23 7.76
CA LEU A 33 -2.30 -13.27 7.64
C LEU A 33 -2.05 -14.01 8.98
N GLU A 34 -2.03 -13.29 10.10
CA GLU A 34 -1.88 -13.88 11.44
C GLU A 34 -3.10 -14.70 11.87
N ASN A 35 -4.29 -14.39 11.35
CA ASN A 35 -5.51 -15.17 11.56
C ASN A 35 -5.55 -16.46 10.70
N GLY A 36 -4.51 -16.71 9.90
CA GLY A 36 -4.37 -17.92 9.08
C GLY A 36 -4.99 -17.81 7.68
N GLU A 37 -5.38 -16.61 7.24
CA GLU A 37 -5.74 -16.38 5.85
C GLU A 37 -4.50 -16.46 4.96
N ASP A 38 -4.62 -17.11 3.80
CA ASP A 38 -3.55 -17.19 2.82
C ASP A 38 -3.51 -15.94 1.94
N ILE A 39 -2.31 -15.53 1.53
CA ILE A 39 -2.13 -14.33 0.71
C ILE A 39 -2.87 -14.44 -0.63
N ASP A 40 -2.90 -15.63 -1.23
CA ASP A 40 -3.63 -15.87 -2.48
C ASP A 40 -5.13 -15.64 -2.29
N THR A 41 -5.69 -16.08 -1.15
CA THR A 41 -7.10 -15.84 -0.82
C THR A 41 -7.39 -14.34 -0.65
N ILE A 42 -6.49 -13.62 0.03
CA ILE A 42 -6.63 -12.17 0.23
C ILE A 42 -6.62 -11.44 -1.12
N LEU A 43 -5.69 -11.79 -2.00
CA LEU A 43 -5.56 -11.20 -3.32
C LEU A 43 -6.75 -11.49 -4.24
N ASP A 44 -7.32 -12.69 -4.15
CA ASP A 44 -8.51 -13.09 -4.90
C ASP A 44 -9.77 -12.31 -4.46
N GLU A 45 -9.89 -12.00 -3.16
CA GLU A 45 -11.02 -11.24 -2.63
C GLU A 45 -10.90 -9.73 -2.87
N GLU A 46 -9.75 -9.16 -2.54
CA GLU A 46 -9.47 -7.73 -2.62
C GLU A 46 -7.96 -7.50 -2.70
N ASN A 47 -7.45 -7.16 -3.88
CA ASN A 47 -6.05 -6.75 -4.04
C ASN A 47 -5.80 -5.44 -3.25
N PRO A 48 -5.11 -5.47 -2.10
CA PRO A 48 -4.93 -4.30 -1.25
C PRO A 48 -3.92 -3.31 -1.84
N PHE A 49 -3.21 -3.69 -2.90
CA PHE A 49 -2.15 -2.89 -3.51
C PHE A 49 -2.62 -2.11 -4.74
N PHE A 50 -3.80 -2.46 -5.28
CA PHE A 50 -4.31 -1.94 -6.56
C PHE A 50 -4.36 -0.40 -6.63
N ILE A 51 -4.66 0.27 -5.52
CA ILE A 51 -4.76 1.74 -5.49
C ILE A 51 -3.41 2.45 -5.72
N PHE A 52 -2.30 1.76 -5.49
CA PHE A 52 -0.94 2.30 -5.62
C PHE A 52 -0.31 1.99 -6.99
N GLU A 53 -0.74 0.89 -7.63
CA GLU A 53 -0.17 0.36 -8.88
C GLU A 53 -0.08 1.41 -10.01
N PRO A 54 -1.07 2.28 -10.25
CA PRO A 54 -0.99 3.29 -11.32
C PRO A 54 0.10 4.35 -11.11
N PHE A 55 0.65 4.48 -9.90
CA PHE A 55 1.54 5.56 -9.49
C PHE A 55 2.95 5.09 -9.15
N MET A 56 3.28 3.82 -9.43
CA MET A 56 4.61 3.27 -9.13
C MET A 56 5.26 2.69 -10.38
N GLU A 57 6.58 2.83 -10.49
CA GLU A 57 7.32 2.16 -11.55
C GLU A 57 7.38 0.64 -11.26
N PRO A 58 7.56 -0.23 -12.27
CA PRO A 58 7.58 -1.69 -12.10
C PRO A 58 8.60 -2.21 -11.08
N VAL A 59 9.69 -1.47 -10.85
CA VAL A 59 10.72 -1.83 -9.86
C VAL A 59 10.34 -1.41 -8.43
N GLU A 60 9.48 -0.42 -8.26
CA GLU A 60 9.10 0.15 -6.96
C GLU A 60 7.89 -0.56 -6.37
N PHE A 61 6.95 -1.01 -7.22
CA PHE A 61 5.74 -1.70 -6.78
C PHE A 61 6.02 -2.98 -5.95
N PRO A 62 6.96 -3.86 -6.31
CA PRO A 62 7.30 -5.02 -5.49
C PRO A 62 7.85 -4.64 -4.10
N ILE A 63 8.51 -3.48 -3.97
CA ILE A 63 9.02 -2.99 -2.68
C ILE A 63 7.85 -2.65 -1.76
N LEU A 64 6.81 -1.98 -2.27
CA LEU A 64 5.58 -1.73 -1.52
C LEU A 64 4.93 -3.04 -1.07
N VAL A 65 4.72 -3.99 -2.00
CA VAL A 65 4.06 -5.27 -1.70
C VAL A 65 4.78 -6.02 -0.59
N ILE A 66 6.10 -6.19 -0.71
CA ILE A 66 6.91 -6.87 0.32
C ILE A 66 6.86 -6.13 1.66
N THR A 67 6.90 -4.79 1.63
CA THR A 67 6.83 -3.96 2.83
C THR A 67 5.51 -4.16 3.56
N MET A 68 4.39 -4.15 2.84
CA MET A 68 3.06 -4.30 3.42
C MET A 68 2.80 -5.72 3.94
N ILE A 69 3.17 -6.76 3.17
CA ILE A 69 2.99 -8.18 3.57
C ILE A 69 3.79 -8.47 4.85
N ASN A 70 5.04 -7.99 4.92
CA ASN A 70 5.89 -8.22 6.09
C ASN A 70 5.67 -7.20 7.21
N ASN A 71 4.78 -6.22 7.00
CA ASN A 71 4.54 -5.11 7.90
C ASN A 71 5.84 -4.39 8.35
N PHE A 72 6.78 -4.18 7.42
CA PHE A 72 8.07 -3.56 7.72
C PHE A 72 7.89 -2.09 8.10
N GLN A 73 8.32 -1.72 9.32
CA GLN A 73 8.23 -0.37 9.87
C GLN A 73 9.53 0.44 9.65
N SER A 74 10.28 0.15 8.59
CA SER A 74 11.54 0.85 8.31
C SER A 74 11.24 2.24 7.73
N GLU A 75 11.64 3.28 8.45
CA GLU A 75 11.50 4.68 8.01
C GLU A 75 12.17 4.94 6.66
N ILE A 76 13.32 4.30 6.38
CA ILE A 76 14.04 4.47 5.12
C ILE A 76 13.26 3.86 3.94
N ILE A 77 12.70 2.66 4.14
CA ILE A 77 11.91 1.99 3.11
C ILE A 77 10.61 2.75 2.87
N MET A 78 9.96 3.19 3.94
CA MET A 78 8.73 3.99 3.86
C MET A 78 8.97 5.31 3.14
N ALA A 79 10.05 6.03 3.46
CA ALA A 79 10.42 7.25 2.75
C ALA A 79 10.61 7.00 1.25
N THR A 80 11.26 5.88 0.87
CA THR A 80 11.46 5.50 -0.53
C THR A 80 10.13 5.23 -1.25
N ILE A 81 9.20 4.54 -0.60
CA ILE A 81 7.86 4.26 -1.14
C ILE A 81 7.07 5.57 -1.32
N LEU A 82 7.10 6.45 -0.32
CA LEU A 82 6.40 7.73 -0.38
C LEU A 82 6.98 8.63 -1.49
N ASP A 83 8.31 8.66 -1.66
CA ASP A 83 8.95 9.41 -2.73
C ASP A 83 8.56 8.89 -4.12
N ALA A 84 8.42 7.57 -4.27
CA ALA A 84 7.95 6.96 -5.52
C ALA A 84 6.49 7.35 -5.81
N LEU A 85 5.61 7.24 -4.83
CA LEU A 85 4.19 7.59 -4.96
C LEU A 85 3.99 9.08 -5.26
N GLU A 86 4.69 9.97 -4.57
CA GLU A 86 4.61 11.41 -4.83
C GLU A 86 5.02 11.73 -6.27
N LYS A 87 6.15 11.18 -6.75
CA LYS A 87 6.59 11.35 -8.14
C LYS A 87 5.58 10.79 -9.14
N GLY A 88 4.99 9.63 -8.85
CA GLY A 88 3.98 9.02 -9.71
C GLY A 88 2.70 9.85 -9.79
N ILE A 89 2.22 10.34 -8.65
CA ILE A 89 1.04 11.22 -8.54
C ILE A 89 1.30 12.55 -9.27
N GLU A 90 2.49 13.13 -9.15
CA GLU A 90 2.88 14.34 -9.88
C GLU A 90 2.89 14.13 -11.40
N LYS A 91 3.37 12.98 -11.88
CA LYS A 91 3.36 12.65 -13.32
C LYS A 91 1.96 12.35 -13.87
N TYR A 92 1.04 11.92 -13.03
CA TYR A 92 -0.32 11.56 -13.40
C TYR A 92 -1.25 12.78 -13.55
N LYS A 93 -0.92 13.89 -12.88
CA LYS A 93 -1.64 15.17 -12.96
C LYS A 93 -1.25 15.98 -14.20
#